data_AF-W4S709-F1
#
_entry.id   AF-W4S709-F1
#
_cell.length_a   1.000
_cell.length_b   1.000
_cell.length_c   1.000
_cell.angle_alpha   90.00
_cell.angle_beta   90.00
_cell.angle_gamma   90.00
#
_symmetry.space_group_name_H-M   'P 1'
#
loop_
_entity.id
_entity.type
_entity.pdbx_description
1 polymer ?
#
loop_
_entity_poly.entity_id
_entity_poly.type
_entity_poly.pdbx_seq_one_letter_code
_entity_poly.pdbx_strand_id
1 'polypeptide(L)' 'MQSMTIEQLRAANVAGGVAGVTLKGSGGAFLVQIATRSGAQAVLAKARSVEPRRFGNPASAFNVLRDIEGRQGFV' A
#
# COMPACT_ATOMS: atom_id res chain seq x y z
N MET A 1 -5.58 7.98 10.57
CA MET A 1 -5.19 7.06 9.49
C MET A 1 -3.87 7.58 8.92
N GLN A 2 -2.81 6.78 8.93
CA GLN A 2 -1.47 7.23 8.49
C GLN A 2 -1.36 7.19 6.96
N SER A 3 -0.40 7.92 6.39
CA SER A 3 0.00 7.77 4.99
C SER A 3 1.39 7.15 4.90
N MET A 4 1.59 6.29 3.89
CA MET A 4 2.91 5.71 3.58
C MET A 4 3.19 5.87 2.10
N THR A 5 4.40 6.31 1.76
CA THR A 5 4.90 6.24 0.38
C THR A 5 5.24 4.80 0.01
N ILE A 6 5.50 4.54 -1.28
CA ILE A 6 5.97 3.22 -1.75
C ILE A 6 7.26 2.80 -1.02
N GLU A 7 8.20 3.73 -0.86
CA GLU A 7 9.47 3.46 -0.20
C GLU A 7 9.27 3.09 1.28
N GLN A 8 8.36 3.79 1.97
CA GLN A 8 8.02 3.48 3.36
C GLN A 8 7.30 2.12 3.47
N LEU A 9 6.38 1.81 2.55
CA LEU A 9 5.73 0.51 2.50
C LEU A 9 6.74 -0.61 2.21
N ARG A 10 7.69 -0.40 1.30
CA ARG A 10 8.78 -1.34 1.02
C ARG A 10 9.64 -1.58 2.25
N ALA A 11 10.10 -0.51 2.91
CA ALA A 11 10.89 -0.62 4.14
C ALA A 11 10.12 -1.37 5.24
N ALA A 12 8.83 -1.05 5.43
CA ALA A 12 7.98 -1.74 6.40
C ALA A 12 7.75 -3.21 6.05
N ASN A 13 7.60 -3.54 4.75
CA ASN A 13 7.46 -4.92 4.28
C ASN A 13 8.73 -5.73 4.54
N VAL A 14 9.90 -5.17 4.17
CA VAL A 14 11.22 -5.79 4.42
C VAL A 14 11.46 -6.00 5.91
N ALA A 15 11.04 -5.07 6.75
CA ALA A 15 11.12 -5.20 8.21
C ALA A 15 10.08 -6.18 8.81
N GLY A 16 9.20 -6.78 8.01
CA GLY A 16 8.13 -7.66 8.48
C GLY A 16 7.01 -6.95 9.23
N GLY A 17 6.93 -5.61 9.13
CA GLY A 17 5.96 -4.78 9.85
C GLY A 17 4.58 -4.71 9.17
N VAL A 18 4.45 -5.21 7.95
CA VAL A 18 3.19 -5.27 7.21
C VAL A 18 2.46 -6.57 7.57
N ALA A 19 1.20 -6.46 7.98
CA ALA A 19 0.31 -7.58 8.21
C ALA A 19 -0.51 -7.95 6.96
N GLY A 20 -0.72 -6.98 6.07
CA GLY A 20 -1.39 -7.21 4.79
C GLY A 20 -1.69 -5.91 4.06
N VAL A 21 -2.09 -6.03 2.80
CA VAL A 21 -2.56 -4.93 1.98
C VAL A 21 -3.94 -5.24 1.42
N THR A 22 -4.80 -4.23 1.33
CA THR A 22 -6.15 -4.36 0.79
C THR A 22 -6.39 -3.30 -0.26
N LEU A 23 -6.85 -3.70 -1.43
CA LEU A 23 -7.30 -2.78 -2.46
C LEU A 23 -8.79 -2.45 -2.24
N LYS A 24 -9.12 -1.19 -1.97
CA LYS A 24 -10.51 -0.73 -1.80
C LYS A 24 -10.93 0.19 -2.92
N GLY A 25 -12.10 -0.06 -3.49
CA GLY A 25 -12.78 0.89 -4.37
C GLY A 25 -13.31 2.09 -3.58
N SER A 26 -13.10 3.30 -4.09
CA SER A 26 -13.55 4.56 -3.49
C SER A 26 -13.73 5.63 -4.56
N GLY A 27 -14.96 6.11 -4.75
CA GLY A 27 -15.27 7.26 -5.61
C GLY A 27 -14.77 7.14 -7.06
N GLY A 28 -14.88 5.95 -7.67
CA GLY A 28 -14.41 5.70 -9.04
C GLY A 28 -12.91 5.42 -9.17
N ALA A 29 -12.18 5.33 -8.06
CA ALA A 29 -10.79 4.93 -8.03
C ALA A 29 -10.55 3.77 -7.05
N PHE A 30 -9.35 3.22 -7.06
CA PHE A 30 -8.87 2.23 -6.12
C PHE A 30 -7.79 2.84 -5.24
N LEU A 31 -7.83 2.53 -3.95
CA LEU A 31 -6.87 2.92 -2.94
C LEU A 31 -6.29 1.67 -2.28
N VAL A 32 -5.00 1.73 -1.93
CA VAL A 32 -4.34 0.67 -1.19
C VAL A 32 -4.35 1.02 0.30
N GLN A 33 -5.01 0.19 1.09
CA GLN A 33 -4.92 0.20 2.54
C GLN A 33 -3.86 -0.79 3.00
N ILE A 34 -3.15 -0.44 4.06
CA ILE A 34 -2.04 -1.20 4.63
C ILE A 34 -2.40 -1.46 6.09
N ALA A 35 -2.48 -2.73 6.44
CA ALA A 35 -2.54 -3.16 7.83
C ALA A 35 -1.12 -3.40 8.33
N THR A 36 -0.71 -2.75 9.40
CA THR A 36 0.58 -3.00 10.05
C THR A 36 0.41 -3.99 11.19
N ARG A 37 1.46 -4.76 11.51
CA ARG A 37 1.45 -5.68 12.67
C ARG A 37 1.37 -4.97 14.01
N SER A 38 1.71 -3.68 14.07
CA SER A 38 1.50 -2.84 15.24
C SER A 38 0.03 -2.47 15.48
N GLY A 39 -0.89 -2.85 14.58
CA GLY A 39 -2.31 -2.51 14.64
C GLY A 39 -2.65 -1.15 14.03
N ALA A 40 -1.66 -0.41 13.51
CA ALA A 40 -1.91 0.83 12.78
C ALA A 40 -2.44 0.55 11.37
N GLN A 41 -3.28 1.46 10.88
CA GLN A 41 -3.73 1.44 9.49
C GLN A 41 -3.15 2.63 8.73
N ALA A 42 -2.59 2.34 7.56
CA ALA A 42 -2.08 3.33 6.65
C ALA A 42 -2.73 3.24 5.26
N VAL A 43 -2.66 4.33 4.50
CA VAL A 43 -3.02 4.38 3.09
C VAL A 43 -1.77 4.65 2.26
N LEU A 44 -1.65 3.99 1.12
CA LEU A 44 -0.58 4.29 0.18
C LEU A 44 -0.77 5.70 -0.38
N ALA A 45 0.26 6.52 -0.28
CA ALA A 45 0.28 7.91 -0.70
C ALA A 45 1.29 8.13 -1.83
N LYS A 46 1.19 9.31 -2.46
CA LYS A 46 2.15 9.75 -3.48
C LYS A 46 3.53 9.98 -2.83
N ALA A 47 4.61 9.80 -3.60
CA ALA A 47 5.98 9.84 -3.08
C ALA A 47 6.39 11.14 -2.36
N ARG A 48 5.71 12.26 -2.63
CA ARG A 48 6.01 13.58 -2.04
C ARG A 48 4.78 14.28 -1.46
N SER A 49 3.74 13.51 -1.10
CA SER A 49 2.49 14.07 -0.57
C SER A 49 1.80 13.06 0.34
N VAL A 50 1.06 13.55 1.32
CA VAL A 50 0.18 12.73 2.17
C VAL A 50 -1.08 12.28 1.44
N GLU A 51 -1.31 12.78 0.23
CA GLU A 51 -2.50 12.52 -0.54
C GLU A 51 -2.53 11.07 -1.06
N PRO A 52 -3.65 10.34 -0.86
CA PRO A 52 -3.75 8.94 -1.25
C PRO A 52 -3.45 8.73 -2.74
N ARG A 53 -2.66 7.70 -3.03
CA ARG A 53 -2.39 7.29 -4.39
C ARG A 53 -3.63 6.60 -4.95
N ARG A 54 -4.37 7.31 -5.80
CA ARG A 54 -5.53 6.80 -6.53
C ARG A 54 -5.09 6.07 -7.78
N PHE A 55 -5.67 4.90 -8.00
CA PHE A 55 -5.52 4.12 -9.22
C PHE A 55 -6.86 4.07 -9.94
N GLY A 56 -6.90 4.39 -11.24
CA GLY A 56 -8.14 4.25 -12.03
C GLY A 56 -8.46 2.80 -12.40
N ASN A 57 -7.52 1.88 -12.20
CA ASN A 57 -7.59 0.48 -12.61
C ASN A 57 -6.94 -0.37 -11.49
N PRO A 58 -7.54 -1.51 -11.09
CA PRO A 58 -6.98 -2.35 -10.03
C PRO A 58 -5.66 -3.03 -10.43
N ALA A 59 -5.48 -3.38 -11.72
CA ALA A 59 -4.26 -4.01 -12.22
C ALA A 59 -3.02 -3.11 -12.06
N SER A 60 -3.16 -1.79 -12.25
CA SER A 60 -2.05 -0.87 -12.01
C SER A 60 -1.69 -0.73 -10.52
N ALA A 61 -2.64 -0.92 -9.61
CA ALA A 61 -2.35 -1.04 -8.18
C ALA A 61 -1.58 -2.33 -7.87
N PHE A 62 -1.99 -3.47 -8.46
CA PHE A 62 -1.28 -4.74 -8.29
C PHE A 62 0.14 -4.71 -8.83
N ASN A 63 0.39 -4.03 -9.95
CA ASN A 63 1.75 -3.86 -10.47
C ASN A 63 2.66 -3.11 -9.48
N VAL A 64 2.14 -2.08 -8.82
CA VAL A 64 2.87 -1.36 -7.77
C VAL A 64 3.11 -2.25 -6.56
N LEU A 65 2.11 -3.00 -6.11
CA LEU A 65 2.25 -3.90 -4.96
C LEU A 65 3.26 -5.02 -5.21
N ARG A 66 3.23 -5.62 -6.40
CA ARG A 66 4.16 -6.69 -6.80
C ARG A 66 5.61 -6.23 -6.82
N ASP A 67 5.86 -4.99 -7.22
CA ASP A 67 7.20 -4.38 -7.17
C ASP A 67 7.71 -4.24 -5.72
N ILE A 68 6.82 -4.14 -4.74
CA ILE A 68 7.14 -4.01 -3.32
C ILE A 68 7.37 -5.38 -2.66
N GLU A 69 6.58 -6.38 -3.00
CA GLU A 69 6.65 -7.73 -2.40
C GLU A 69 7.99 -8.42 -2.67
N GLY A 70 8.55 -8.23 -3.87
CA GLY A 70 9.56 -9.17 -4.35
C GLY A 70 9.01 -10.61 -4.31
N ARG A 71 9.86 -11.64 -4.38
CA ARG A 71 9.44 -13.05 -4.53
C ARG A 71 8.63 -13.63 -3.35
N GLN A 72 8.29 -12.84 -2.33
CA GLN A 72 7.60 -13.25 -1.10
C GLN A 72 6.28 -12.47 -1.03
N GLY A 73 5.15 -13.10 -1.40
CA GLY A 73 3.85 -12.43 -1.42
C GLY A 73 3.34 -11.99 -0.03
N PHE A 74 2.42 -11.02 -0.01
CA PHE A 74 1.61 -10.63 1.13
C PHE A 74 0.60 -11.77 1.42
N VAL A 75 1.01 -12.74 2.23
CA VAL A 75 0.14 -13.79 2.79
C VAL A 75 -0.52 -13.31 4.07
#